data_AF-A0A1J5D333-F1
#
_entry.id   AF-A0A1J5D333-F1
#
_cell.length_a   1.000
_cell.length_b   1.000
_cell.length_c   1.000
_cell.angle_alpha   90.00
_cell.angle_beta   90.00
_cell.angle_gamma   90.00
#
_symmetry.space_group_name_H-M   'P 1'
#
loop_
_entity.id
_entity.type
_entity.pdbx_description
1 polymer ?
#
loop_
_entity_poly.entity_id
_entity_poly.type
_entity_poly.pdbx_seq_one_letter_code
_entity_poly.pdbx_strand_id
1 'polypeptide(L)' 'MDWQEVAIDGESHMRRMRDMYEELGFEVRLEEIQPERCKQCTECFRERGEKIYRIYARREQEAEESK' A
#
# COMPACT_ATOMS: atom_id res chain seq x y z
N MET A 1 -16.77 -4.16 -2.07
CA MET A 1 -15.69 -3.23 -2.45
C MET A 1 -14.42 -4.03 -2.68
N ASP A 2 -13.83 -3.91 -3.86
CA ASP A 2 -12.56 -4.57 -4.20
C ASP A 2 -11.36 -3.77 -3.66
N TRP A 3 -10.21 -4.44 -3.55
CA TRP A 3 -8.95 -3.81 -3.15
C TRP A 3 -8.45 -2.89 -4.25
N GLN A 4 -8.10 -1.64 -3.92
CA GLN A 4 -7.54 -0.69 -4.87
C GLN A 4 -6.04 -0.51 -4.61
N GLU A 5 -5.21 -0.64 -5.65
CA GLU A 5 -3.81 -0.22 -5.58
C GLU A 5 -3.75 1.30 -5.44
N VAL A 6 -3.15 1.80 -4.36
CA VAL A 6 -3.06 3.24 -4.08
C VAL A 6 -1.64 3.77 -4.23
N ALA A 7 -0.63 2.94 -4.00
CA ALA A 7 0.77 3.33 -4.11
C ALA A 7 1.71 2.13 -4.26
N ILE A 8 2.90 2.40 -4.78
CA ILE A 8 4.09 1.54 -4.63
C ILE A 8 5.16 2.40 -3.98
N ASP A 9 5.72 1.96 -2.85
CA ASP A 9 6.68 2.76 -2.10
C ASP A 9 7.65 1.91 -1.27
N GLY A 10 8.68 2.56 -0.74
CA GLY A 10 9.67 1.97 0.15
C GLY A 10 9.12 1.74 1.56
N GLU A 11 9.77 0.84 2.30
CA GLU A 11 9.39 0.49 3.67
C GLU A 11 9.23 1.71 4.60
N SER A 12 10.11 2.72 4.46
CA SER A 12 10.09 3.91 5.31
C SER A 12 8.82 4.75 5.14
N HIS A 13 8.32 4.91 3.91
CA HIS A 13 7.12 5.71 3.64
C HIS A 13 5.83 4.90 3.78
N MET A 14 5.91 3.60 3.50
CA MET A 14 4.78 2.68 3.57
C MET A 14 4.12 2.65 4.97
N ARG A 15 4.90 2.66 6.07
CA ARG A 15 4.36 2.67 7.44
C ARG A 15 3.45 3.87 7.69
N ARG A 16 3.91 5.05 7.29
CA ARG A 16 3.14 6.29 7.42
C ARG A 16 1.85 6.26 6.60
N MET A 17 1.90 5.71 5.39
CA MET A 17 0.70 5.56 4.57
C MET A 17 -0.30 4.62 5.23
N ARG A 18 0.14 3.46 5.71
CA ARG A 18 -0.72 2.51 6.42
C ARG A 18 -1.45 3.19 7.57
N ASP A 19 -0.72 3.84 8.46
CA ASP A 19 -1.29 4.47 9.66
C ASP A 19 -2.34 5.51 9.27
N MET A 20 -2.06 6.34 8.26
CA MET A 20 -3.02 7.34 7.74
C MET A 20 -4.29 6.70 7.16
N TYR A 21 -4.17 5.63 6.37
CA TYR A 21 -5.34 4.97 5.78
C TYR A 21 -6.17 4.24 6.83
N GLU A 22 -5.53 3.58 7.80
CA GLU A 22 -6.21 2.95 8.94
C GLU A 22 -6.96 3.99 9.79
N GLU A 23 -6.37 5.16 10.07
CA GLU A 23 -7.04 6.27 10.75
C GLU A 23 -8.26 6.81 9.99
N LEU A 24 -8.27 6.69 8.66
CA LEU A 24 -9.38 7.11 7.80
C LEU A 24 -10.47 6.03 7.64
N GLY A 25 -10.36 4.89 8.33
CA GLY A 25 -11.31 3.77 8.23
C GLY A 25 -11.13 2.94 6.96
N PHE A 26 -9.88 2.76 6.51
CA PHE A 26 -9.55 1.85 5.42
C PHE A 26 -8.76 0.66 5.95
N GLU A 27 -9.08 -0.52 5.45
CA GLU A 27 -8.19 -1.67 5.52
C GLU A 27 -7.03 -1.46 4.55
N VAL A 28 -5.81 -1.68 5.05
CA VAL A 28 -4.58 -1.59 4.27
C VAL A 28 -3.94 -2.96 4.15
N ARG A 29 -3.64 -3.36 2.92
CA ARG A 29 -2.87 -4.57 2.60
C ARG A 29 -1.57 -4.21 1.90
N LEU A 30 -0.50 -4.88 2.30
CA LEU A 30 0.84 -4.63 1.84
C LEU A 30 1.39 -5.89 1.18
N GLU A 31 1.97 -5.72 0.01
CA GLU A 31 2.61 -6.80 -0.74
C GLU A 31 4.05 -6.41 -1.03
N GLU A 32 5.02 -7.11 -0.42
CA GLU A 32 6.44 -6.92 -0.76
C GLU A 32 6.65 -7.35 -2.21
N ILE A 33 7.22 -6.47 -3.03
CA ILE A 33 7.53 -6.73 -4.43
C ILE A 33 9.02 -6.59 -4.70
N GLN A 34 9.52 -7.45 -5.57
CA GLN A 34 10.88 -7.34 -6.07
C GLN A 34 11.00 -6.15 -7.04
N PRO A 35 12.11 -5.38 -7.00
CA PRO A 35 12.33 -4.27 -7.92
C PRO A 35 12.18 -4.63 -9.41
N GLU A 36 12.56 -5.85 -9.78
CA GLU A 36 12.49 -6.39 -11.15
C GLU A 36 11.05 -6.59 -11.64
N ARG A 37 10.11 -6.73 -10.71
CA ARG A 37 8.67 -6.88 -11.00
C ARG A 37 7.94 -5.54 -11.01
N CYS A 38 8.64 -4.46 -10.67
CA CYS A 38 8.12 -3.12 -10.68
C CYS A 38 8.23 -2.54 -12.10
N LYS A 39 7.10 -2.10 -12.68
CA LYS A 39 7.08 -1.46 -14.02
C LYS A 39 7.54 0.01 -13.99
N GLN A 40 7.85 0.53 -12.81
CA GLN A 40 8.23 1.91 -12.54
C GLN A 40 9.68 1.98 -12.05
N CYS A 41 10.25 3.18 -11.98
CA CYS A 41 11.62 3.37 -11.50
C CYS A 41 11.78 2.86 -10.06
N THR A 42 12.85 2.09 -9.81
CA THR A 42 13.18 1.54 -8.48
C THR A 42 14.60 1.86 -8.04
N GLU A 43 15.32 2.71 -8.79
CA GLU A 43 16.72 3.05 -8.51
C GLU A 43 16.90 3.64 -7.11
N CYS A 44 16.05 4.61 -6.74
CA CYS A 44 16.10 5.25 -5.43
C CYS A 44 15.93 4.23 -4.27
N PHE A 45 15.05 3.25 -4.42
CA PHE A 45 14.85 2.20 -3.41
C PHE A 45 16.06 1.26 -3.33
N ARG A 46 16.65 0.91 -4.48
CA ARG A 46 17.87 0.09 -4.54
C ARG A 46 19.07 0.79 -3.93
N GLU A 47 19.30 2.06 -4.23
CA GLU A 47 20.38 2.86 -3.66
C GLU A 47 20.29 2.97 -2.14
N ARG A 48 19.07 3.04 -1.60
CA ARG A 48 18.81 3.10 -0.15
C ARG A 48 18.77 1.73 0.51
N GLY A 49 18.79 0.63 -0.25
CA GLY A 49 18.64 -0.73 0.26
C GLY A 49 17.26 -0.99 0.87
N GLU A 50 16.22 -0.28 0.41
CA GLU A 50 14.87 -0.40 0.94
C GLU A 50 14.08 -1.49 0.23
N LYS A 51 13.23 -2.19 1.01
CA LYS A 51 12.19 -3.06 0.46
C LYS A 51 11.10 -2.21 -0.18
N ILE A 52 10.55 -2.72 -1.28
CA ILE A 52 9.47 -2.09 -2.02
C ILE A 52 8.17 -2.81 -1.71
N TYR A 53 7.12 -2.06 -1.43
CA TYR A 53 5.79 -2.57 -1.15
C TYR A 53 4.78 -1.97 -2.10
N ARG A 54 3.89 -2.82 -2.61
CA ARG A 54 2.64 -2.37 -3.21
C ARG A 54 1.58 -2.26 -2.11
N ILE A 55 0.92 -1.12 -2.08
CA ILE A 55 -0.05 -0.76 -1.05
C ILE A 55 -1.43 -0.80 -1.68
N TYR A 56 -2.29 -1.61 -1.06
CA TYR A 56 -3.69 -1.72 -1.40
C TYR A 56 -4.52 -1.16 -0.27
N ALA A 57 -5.53 -0.36 -0.60
CA ALA A 57 -6.50 0.13 0.36
C ALA A 57 -7.90 -0.32 -0.06
N ARG A 58 -8.71 -0.68 0.94
CA ARG A 58 -10.13 -0.91 0.78
C ARG A 58 -10.85 -0.14 1.89
N ARG A 59 -11.93 0.55 1.55
CA ARG A 59 -12.75 1.21 2.58
C ARG A 59 -13.38 0.14 3.46
N GLU A 60 -13.23 0.24 4.78
CA GLU A 60 -14.06 -0.53 5.70
C GLU A 60 -15.48 -0.02 5.47
N GLN A 61 -16.28 -0.82 4.77
CA GLN A 61 -17.73 -0.60 4.82
C GLN A 61 -18.10 -0.88 6.26
N GLU A 62 -18.59 0.15 6.99
CA GLU A 62 -19.53 -0.14 8.07
C GLU A 62 -20.51 -1.16 7.50
N ALA A 63 -20.67 -2.28 8.21
CA ALA A 63 -21.51 -3.39 7.79
C ALA A 63 -22.98 -2.95 7.76
N GLU A 64 -23.39 -2.13 6.79
CA GLU A 64 -24.77 -1.73 6.55
C GLU A 64 -24.87 -1.12 5.14
N GLU A 65 -25.19 -1.97 4.16
CA GLU A 65 -26.43 -1.76 3.41
C GLU A 65 -27.15 -3.12 3.34
N SER A 66 -27.90 -3.36 4.41
CA SER A 66 -28.97 -4.34 4.46
C SER A 66 -30.22 -3.67 3.88
N LYS A 67 -30.53 -3.89 2.60
CA LYS A 67 -31.89 -4.10 2.05
C LYS A 67 -31.93 -4.21 0.53
#